data_AF-A0A969NVJ2-F1
#
_entry.id   AF-A0A969NVJ2-F1
#
_cell.length_a   1.000
_cell.length_b   1.000
_cell.length_c   1.000
_cell.angle_alpha   90.00
_cell.angle_beta   90.00
_cell.angle_gamma   90.00
#
_symmetry.space_group_name_H-M   'P 1'
#
loop_
_entity.id
_entity.type
_entity.pdbx_description
1 polymer ?
#
loop_
_entity_poly.entity_id
_entity_poly.type
_entity_poly.pdbx_seq_one_letter_code
_entity_poly.pdbx_strand_id
1 'polypeptide(L)'
;MIGKLRKAVPERSGVRLLYHKLSAMAAAIFFRFPANNLTIVGVTGTAGKSTTTELIHYILQNGGAKCGSLSSIQFHVGDKVIENETLRTTLRPWYMQKYLRQMVKEKCTHCVIEVSSHAIDQNRIWGIPIDIAVLTNTSDNEHLDYHKTHSDYIKTKAIIFKNLYKGYRKANVQKQMVLNADDPQFDLFYEFSANKKWTFSRHKQADVRSDEISLTGKNISFTLKVPNHTLKIDVPMVGSHNLENILTAIAVSMSVNIPIEKTAENLKNFPGAPGRLEPIESGQAFSVIVDHTYKPSALAPVLETLKK
;
A
#
# COMPACT_ATOMS: atom_id res chain seq x y z
N MET A 1 35.82 -3.95 -8.60
CA MET A 1 35.63 -5.38 -8.97
C MET A 1 34.18 -5.86 -8.78
N ILE A 2 33.57 -5.65 -7.59
CA ILE A 2 32.18 -6.08 -7.27
C ILE A 2 31.10 -5.42 -8.18
N GLY A 3 31.28 -4.15 -8.57
CA GLY A 3 30.32 -3.44 -9.43
C GLY A 3 30.22 -3.96 -10.87
N LYS A 4 31.32 -4.48 -11.45
CA LYS A 4 31.34 -5.04 -12.82
C LYS A 4 30.70 -6.44 -12.85
N LEU A 5 30.97 -7.28 -11.84
CA LEU A 5 30.30 -8.58 -11.65
C LEU A 5 28.78 -8.45 -11.50
N ARG A 6 28.32 -7.37 -10.85
CA ARG A 6 26.88 -7.12 -10.62
C ARG A 6 26.08 -6.84 -11.90
N LYS A 7 26.72 -6.33 -12.96
CA LYS A 7 26.10 -6.09 -14.27
C LYS A 7 26.08 -7.35 -15.15
N ALA A 8 26.98 -8.30 -14.93
CA ALA A 8 27.06 -9.55 -15.69
C ALA A 8 26.04 -10.60 -15.24
N VAL A 9 25.51 -10.47 -14.03
CA VAL A 9 24.57 -11.43 -13.43
C VAL A 9 23.14 -10.88 -13.55
N PRO A 10 22.24 -11.57 -14.29
CA PRO A 10 20.85 -11.13 -14.46
C PRO A 10 20.13 -10.88 -13.13
N GLU A 11 19.23 -9.91 -13.11
CA GLU A 11 18.55 -9.48 -11.87
C GLU A 11 17.79 -10.61 -11.17
N ARG A 12 17.16 -11.50 -11.97
CA ARG A 12 16.40 -12.67 -11.51
C ARG A 12 17.22 -13.97 -11.45
N SER A 13 18.55 -13.91 -11.53
CA SER A 13 19.39 -15.11 -11.40
C SER A 13 19.30 -15.71 -10.00
N GLY A 14 19.34 -17.05 -9.90
CA GLY A 14 19.25 -17.75 -8.62
C GLY A 14 20.31 -17.31 -7.60
N VAL A 15 21.53 -17.03 -8.06
CA VAL A 15 22.63 -16.53 -7.21
C VAL A 15 22.31 -15.17 -6.60
N ARG A 16 21.78 -14.23 -7.41
CA ARG A 16 21.46 -12.88 -6.94
C ARG A 16 20.24 -12.89 -6.01
N LEU A 17 19.23 -13.69 -6.31
CA LEU A 17 18.06 -13.88 -5.43
C LEU A 17 18.46 -14.53 -4.10
N LEU A 18 19.35 -15.52 -4.12
CA LEU A 18 19.90 -16.14 -2.90
C LEU A 18 20.67 -15.12 -2.06
N TYR A 19 21.54 -14.31 -2.68
CA TYR A 19 22.24 -13.23 -1.98
C TYR A 19 21.26 -12.25 -1.32
N HIS A 20 20.21 -11.83 -2.03
CA HIS A 20 19.21 -10.93 -1.47
C HIS A 20 18.46 -11.55 -0.29
N LYS A 21 18.10 -12.83 -0.39
CA LYS A 21 17.48 -13.59 0.70
C LYS A 21 18.40 -13.68 1.92
N LEU A 22 19.67 -14.07 1.74
CA LEU A 22 20.65 -14.16 2.84
C LEU A 22 20.86 -12.80 3.52
N SER A 23 20.93 -11.71 2.74
CA SER A 23 21.04 -10.36 3.27
C SER A 23 19.81 -9.98 4.10
N ALA A 24 18.62 -10.35 3.64
CA ALA A 24 17.38 -10.12 4.38
C ALA A 24 17.30 -10.96 5.67
N MET A 25 17.78 -12.20 5.63
CA MET A 25 17.90 -13.07 6.81
C MET A 25 18.83 -12.47 7.86
N ALA A 26 20.02 -12.05 7.45
CA ALA A 26 20.99 -11.42 8.34
C ALA A 26 20.42 -10.16 8.99
N ALA A 27 19.74 -9.29 8.22
CA ALA A 27 19.10 -8.10 8.76
C ALA A 27 18.00 -8.44 9.78
N ALA A 28 17.11 -9.39 9.46
CA ALA A 28 16.04 -9.78 10.36
C ALA A 28 16.57 -10.35 11.69
N ILE A 29 17.61 -11.17 11.64
CA ILE A 29 18.28 -11.72 12.84
C ILE A 29 18.95 -10.60 13.64
N PHE A 30 19.72 -9.73 12.98
CA PHE A 30 20.44 -8.62 13.64
C PHE A 30 19.49 -7.69 14.41
N PHE A 31 18.34 -7.35 13.82
CA PHE A 31 17.33 -6.50 14.46
C PHE A 31 16.33 -7.27 15.36
N ARG A 32 16.49 -8.59 15.47
CA ARG A 32 15.68 -9.51 16.29
C ARG A 32 14.20 -9.55 15.90
N PHE A 33 13.92 -9.71 14.61
CA PHE A 33 12.57 -9.87 14.03
C PHE A 33 11.54 -8.86 14.56
N PRO A 34 11.79 -7.54 14.42
CA PRO A 34 10.92 -6.51 15.01
C PRO A 34 9.48 -6.58 14.49
N ALA A 35 9.29 -6.98 13.23
CA ALA A 35 7.97 -7.15 12.61
C ALA A 35 7.06 -8.14 13.35
N ASN A 36 7.60 -9.04 14.18
CA ASN A 36 6.80 -9.97 14.97
C ASN A 36 5.98 -9.26 16.08
N ASN A 37 6.33 -8.02 16.43
CA ASN A 37 5.68 -7.22 17.47
C ASN A 37 4.78 -6.11 16.90
N LEU A 38 4.54 -6.11 15.58
CA LEU A 38 3.73 -5.12 14.88
C LEU A 38 2.71 -5.85 14.02
N THR A 39 1.48 -5.36 13.93
CA THR A 39 0.54 -5.75 12.87
C THR A 39 1.00 -5.14 11.55
N ILE A 40 1.34 -5.96 10.57
CA ILE A 40 1.90 -5.51 9.29
C ILE A 40 0.84 -5.53 8.20
N VAL A 41 0.56 -4.34 7.63
CA VAL A 41 -0.25 -4.17 6.43
C VAL A 41 0.68 -4.06 5.22
N GLY A 42 0.62 -5.02 4.29
CA GLY A 42 1.41 -5.03 3.07
C GLY A 42 0.58 -4.61 1.87
N VAL A 43 0.85 -3.42 1.31
CA VAL A 43 0.11 -2.87 0.17
C VAL A 43 0.84 -3.14 -1.13
N THR A 44 0.22 -3.90 -2.04
CA THR A 44 0.76 -4.16 -3.38
C THR A 44 -0.27 -3.85 -4.46
N GLY A 45 0.23 -3.70 -5.68
CA GLY A 45 -0.55 -3.43 -6.88
C GLY A 45 0.26 -2.66 -7.91
N THR A 46 -0.35 -2.34 -9.04
CA THR A 46 0.27 -1.58 -10.13
C THR A 46 0.30 -0.09 -9.76
N ALA A 47 -0.86 0.53 -9.59
CA ALA A 47 -1.01 1.93 -9.19
C ALA A 47 -1.54 2.09 -7.76
N GLY A 48 -1.47 3.31 -7.23
CA GLY A 48 -2.16 3.70 -5.99
C GLY A 48 -1.53 3.26 -4.66
N LYS A 49 -0.49 2.40 -4.69
CA LYS A 49 0.15 1.85 -3.49
C LYS A 49 0.61 2.91 -2.48
N SER A 50 1.32 3.95 -2.93
CA SER A 50 1.86 4.99 -2.04
C SER A 50 0.75 5.83 -1.41
N THR A 51 -0.19 6.32 -2.21
CA THR A 51 -1.36 7.07 -1.72
C THR A 51 -2.20 6.24 -0.74
N THR A 52 -2.45 4.98 -1.08
CA THR A 52 -3.14 4.03 -0.19
C THR A 52 -2.37 3.81 1.11
N THR A 53 -1.03 3.75 1.07
CA THR A 53 -0.20 3.61 2.27
C THR A 53 -0.32 4.82 3.20
N GLU A 54 -0.32 6.05 2.65
CA GLU A 54 -0.53 7.27 3.44
C GLU A 54 -1.96 7.35 4.01
N LEU A 55 -2.98 7.00 3.23
CA LEU A 55 -4.38 6.95 3.69
C LEU A 55 -4.56 5.96 4.85
N ILE A 56 -4.06 4.72 4.70
CA ILE A 56 -4.16 3.71 5.77
C ILE A 56 -3.42 4.20 7.00
N HIS A 57 -2.17 4.67 6.85
CA HIS A 57 -1.40 5.20 7.97
C HIS A 57 -2.18 6.29 8.72
N TYR A 58 -2.71 7.27 7.99
CA TYR A 58 -3.46 8.39 8.55
C TYR A 58 -4.72 7.92 9.29
N ILE A 59 -5.51 7.02 8.70
CA ILE A 59 -6.71 6.48 9.35
C ILE A 59 -6.35 5.71 10.62
N LEU A 60 -5.29 4.88 10.60
CA LEU A 60 -4.88 4.11 11.77
C LEU A 60 -4.36 5.00 12.89
N GLN A 61 -3.49 5.95 12.55
CA GLN A 61 -2.91 6.90 13.50
C GLN A 61 -4.00 7.73 14.20
N ASN A 62 -4.91 8.33 13.44
CA ASN A 62 -6.02 9.12 13.98
C ASN A 62 -7.16 8.24 14.53
N GLY A 63 -7.21 6.97 14.14
CA GLY A 63 -8.12 5.94 14.64
C GLY A 63 -7.83 5.52 16.09
N GLY A 64 -6.66 5.88 16.64
CA GLY A 64 -6.22 5.56 18.00
C GLY A 64 -5.16 4.46 18.06
N ALA A 65 -4.73 3.92 16.92
CA ALA A 65 -3.57 3.03 16.88
C ALA A 65 -2.29 3.85 16.75
N LYS A 66 -1.21 3.48 17.45
CA LYS A 66 0.11 4.04 17.13
C LYS A 66 0.68 3.34 15.90
N CYS A 67 0.73 4.02 14.77
CA CYS A 67 1.09 3.44 13.48
C CYS A 67 2.42 4.01 12.97
N GLY A 68 3.16 3.20 12.21
CA GLY A 68 4.19 3.69 11.32
C GLY A 68 3.88 3.33 9.87
N SER A 69 4.63 3.89 8.93
CA SER A 69 4.54 3.47 7.53
C SER A 69 5.86 3.62 6.80
N LEU A 70 6.04 2.81 5.76
CA LEU A 70 7.22 2.79 4.92
C LEU A 70 6.77 2.82 3.45
N SER A 71 6.70 4.02 2.86
CA SER A 71 6.20 4.25 1.50
C SER A 71 7.27 4.87 0.59
N SER A 72 6.96 4.96 -0.71
CA SER A 72 7.83 5.67 -1.66
C SER A 72 7.87 7.19 -1.43
N ILE A 73 6.89 7.75 -0.72
CA ILE A 73 6.78 9.20 -0.44
C ILE A 73 7.64 9.53 0.77
N GLN A 74 7.35 8.89 1.90
CA GLN A 74 7.97 9.18 3.18
C GLN A 74 7.87 7.99 4.13
N PHE A 75 8.58 8.09 5.26
CA PHE A 75 8.52 7.12 6.34
C PHE A 75 7.93 7.77 7.58
N HIS A 76 6.98 7.09 8.20
CA HIS A 76 6.44 7.47 9.50
C HIS A 76 6.92 6.46 10.54
N VAL A 77 7.67 6.93 11.54
CA VAL A 77 8.22 6.10 12.63
C VAL A 77 7.65 6.61 13.94
N GLY A 78 6.44 6.16 14.27
CA GLY A 78 5.62 6.80 15.30
C GLY A 78 5.22 8.20 14.82
N ASP A 79 5.46 9.21 15.64
CA ASP A 79 5.07 10.59 15.33
C ASP A 79 6.14 11.33 14.48
N LYS A 80 7.23 10.65 14.12
CA LYS A 80 8.32 11.22 13.32
C LYS A 80 8.10 10.93 11.84
N VAL A 81 8.12 11.98 11.03
CA VAL A 81 8.15 11.89 9.57
C VAL A 81 9.61 12.01 9.10
N ILE A 82 10.02 11.10 8.21
CA ILE A 82 11.36 11.06 7.62
C ILE A 82 11.20 10.99 6.10
N GLU A 83 11.89 11.88 5.38
CA GLU A 83 11.88 11.89 3.92
C GLU A 83 12.54 10.61 3.33
N ASN A 84 11.98 10.08 2.25
CA ASN A 84 12.54 8.91 1.58
C ASN A 84 13.64 9.29 0.58
N GLU A 85 14.84 9.59 1.09
CA GLU A 85 16.03 9.85 0.27
C GLU A 85 16.52 8.62 -0.52
N THR A 86 15.98 7.42 -0.25
CA THR A 86 16.46 6.19 -0.90
C THR A 86 15.92 6.01 -2.32
N LEU A 87 14.90 6.79 -2.70
CA LEU A 87 14.18 6.73 -3.98
C LEU A 87 13.63 5.33 -4.30
N ARG A 88 13.41 4.50 -3.28
CA ARG A 88 12.89 3.13 -3.44
C ARG A 88 11.50 3.02 -2.87
N THR A 89 10.62 2.41 -3.66
CA THR A 89 9.26 2.03 -3.24
C THR A 89 9.26 1.12 -2.03
N THR A 90 10.10 0.08 -2.04
CA THR A 90 10.28 -0.82 -0.90
C THR A 90 11.75 -0.84 -0.50
N LEU A 91 12.01 -0.44 0.74
CA LEU A 91 13.33 -0.33 1.32
C LEU A 91 14.14 -1.64 1.21
N ARG A 92 15.47 -1.50 1.27
CA ARG A 92 16.36 -2.66 1.44
C ARG A 92 16.17 -3.26 2.83
N PRO A 93 16.40 -4.58 3.01
CA PRO A 93 16.12 -5.27 4.27
C PRO A 93 16.73 -4.62 5.52
N TRP A 94 17.96 -4.13 5.45
CA TRP A 94 18.63 -3.48 6.58
C TRP A 94 17.93 -2.21 7.05
N TYR A 95 17.50 -1.35 6.13
CA TYR A 95 16.73 -0.14 6.46
C TYR A 95 15.33 -0.49 6.94
N MET A 96 14.67 -1.43 6.25
CA MET A 96 13.34 -1.92 6.62
C MET A 96 13.32 -2.43 8.06
N GLN A 97 14.22 -3.35 8.40
CA GLN A 97 14.32 -3.93 9.74
C GLN A 97 14.75 -2.89 10.79
N LYS A 98 15.63 -1.94 10.44
CA LYS A 98 16.01 -0.81 11.32
C LYS A 98 14.80 0.03 11.69
N TYR A 99 14.00 0.46 10.71
CA TYR A 99 12.83 1.30 10.99
C TYR A 99 11.74 0.54 11.73
N LEU A 100 11.47 -0.72 11.37
CA LEU A 100 10.54 -1.56 12.14
C LEU A 100 11.00 -1.72 13.59
N ARG A 101 12.31 -1.86 13.84
CA ARG A 101 12.85 -1.90 15.21
C ARG A 101 12.65 -0.57 15.94
N GLN A 102 12.77 0.56 15.26
CA GLN A 102 12.49 1.87 15.85
C GLN A 102 11.00 2.03 16.16
N MET A 103 10.10 1.63 15.26
CA MET A 103 8.65 1.62 15.49
C MET A 103 8.27 0.82 16.75
N VAL A 104 8.86 -0.38 16.92
CA VAL A 104 8.65 -1.17 18.16
C VAL A 104 9.13 -0.41 19.40
N LYS A 105 10.28 0.27 19.34
CA LYS A 105 10.78 1.09 20.47
C LYS A 105 9.87 2.27 20.78
N GLU A 106 9.30 2.89 19.75
CA GLU A 106 8.33 3.98 19.86
C GLU A 106 6.93 3.47 20.25
N LYS A 107 6.76 2.17 20.52
CA LYS A 107 5.49 1.53 20.91
C LYS A 107 4.41 1.60 19.81
N CYS A 108 4.81 1.67 18.54
CA CYS A 108 3.87 1.43 17.45
C CYS A 108 3.30 0.03 17.58
N THR A 109 2.04 -0.12 17.21
CA THR A 109 1.29 -1.39 17.16
C THR A 109 1.09 -1.85 15.73
N HIS A 110 1.10 -0.94 14.77
CA HIS A 110 0.85 -1.20 13.35
C HIS A 110 1.97 -0.62 12.48
N CYS A 111 2.22 -1.25 11.33
CA CYS A 111 3.07 -0.69 10.29
C CYS A 111 2.46 -0.98 8.91
N VAL A 112 2.33 0.06 8.08
CA VAL A 112 1.90 -0.06 6.69
C VAL A 112 3.13 -0.01 5.78
N ILE A 113 3.32 -1.03 4.94
CA ILE A 113 4.48 -1.15 4.08
C ILE A 113 4.03 -1.16 2.63
N GLU A 114 4.64 -0.29 1.83
CA GLU A 114 4.49 -0.33 0.38
C GLU A 114 5.34 -1.48 -0.21
N VAL A 115 4.68 -2.47 -0.81
CA VAL A 115 5.30 -3.71 -1.30
C VAL A 115 5.29 -3.74 -2.83
N SER A 116 6.43 -3.45 -3.45
CA SER A 116 6.65 -3.58 -4.89
C SER A 116 6.85 -5.04 -5.32
N SER A 117 6.52 -5.38 -6.57
CA SER A 117 6.78 -6.72 -7.14
C SER A 117 8.27 -7.09 -7.10
N HIS A 118 9.16 -6.11 -7.34
CA HIS A 118 10.60 -6.27 -7.20
C HIS A 118 11.02 -6.68 -5.78
N ALA A 119 10.38 -6.12 -4.75
CA ALA A 119 10.71 -6.45 -3.37
C ALA A 119 10.31 -7.88 -3.00
N ILE A 120 9.20 -8.36 -3.56
CA ILE A 120 8.72 -9.72 -3.37
C ILE A 120 9.70 -10.70 -4.04
N ASP A 121 9.98 -10.52 -5.33
CA ASP A 121 10.89 -11.39 -6.09
C ASP A 121 12.30 -11.41 -5.49
N GLN A 122 12.81 -10.25 -5.08
CA GLN A 122 14.13 -10.11 -4.45
C GLN A 122 14.14 -10.43 -2.95
N ASN A 123 13.09 -11.03 -2.39
CA ASN A 123 13.03 -11.42 -0.98
C ASN A 123 13.32 -10.27 0.02
N ARG A 124 13.07 -9.00 -0.35
CA ARG A 124 13.39 -7.84 0.52
C ARG A 124 12.54 -7.81 1.79
N ILE A 125 11.37 -8.43 1.73
CA ILE A 125 10.42 -8.55 2.84
C ILE A 125 10.58 -9.85 3.63
N TRP A 126 11.66 -10.61 3.41
CA TRP A 126 11.93 -11.80 4.21
C TRP A 126 12.08 -11.42 5.69
N GLY A 127 11.50 -12.23 6.58
CA GLY A 127 11.47 -11.95 8.02
C GLY A 127 10.49 -10.85 8.43
N ILE A 128 9.57 -10.46 7.54
CA ILE A 128 8.47 -9.52 7.81
C ILE A 128 7.15 -10.26 7.55
N PRO A 129 6.53 -10.86 8.58
CA PRO A 129 5.26 -11.54 8.41
C PRO A 129 4.14 -10.51 8.20
N ILE A 130 3.66 -10.44 6.95
CA ILE A 130 2.44 -9.70 6.58
C ILE A 130 1.24 -10.31 7.32
N ASP A 131 0.39 -9.46 7.90
CA ASP A 131 -0.86 -9.86 8.53
C ASP A 131 -2.05 -9.49 7.68
N ILE A 132 -2.01 -8.33 7.04
CA ILE A 132 -3.06 -7.86 6.13
C ILE A 132 -2.43 -7.64 4.75
N ALA A 133 -2.76 -8.49 3.78
CA ALA A 133 -2.30 -8.32 2.40
C ALA A 133 -3.35 -7.53 1.61
N VAL A 134 -2.93 -6.44 0.99
CA VAL A 134 -3.82 -5.51 0.28
C VAL A 134 -3.45 -5.49 -1.20
N LEU A 135 -4.45 -5.71 -2.07
CA LEU A 135 -4.32 -5.56 -3.52
C LEU A 135 -5.08 -4.32 -3.98
N THR A 136 -4.37 -3.31 -4.50
CA THR A 136 -5.01 -2.14 -5.11
C THR A 136 -5.53 -2.44 -6.52
N ASN A 137 -4.65 -2.84 -7.43
CA ASN A 137 -4.98 -3.26 -8.79
C ASN A 137 -3.79 -3.97 -9.47
N THR A 138 -4.05 -4.59 -10.61
CA THR A 138 -3.09 -5.29 -11.47
C THR A 138 -3.31 -4.91 -12.94
N SER A 139 -2.93 -3.68 -13.30
CA SER A 139 -2.97 -3.25 -14.70
C SER A 139 -1.92 -3.95 -15.56
N ASP A 140 -2.19 -4.01 -16.86
CA ASP A 140 -1.30 -4.54 -17.89
C ASP A 140 0.00 -3.75 -18.02
N ASN A 141 1.00 -4.39 -18.65
CA ASN A 141 2.24 -3.77 -19.14
C ASN A 141 3.13 -3.05 -18.11
N GLU A 142 3.05 -3.39 -16.83
CA GLU A 142 3.95 -2.84 -15.82
C GLU A 142 5.15 -3.75 -15.54
N HIS A 143 6.36 -3.17 -15.57
CA HIS A 143 7.62 -3.84 -15.21
C HIS A 143 7.94 -5.09 -16.05
N LEU A 144 7.53 -5.12 -17.32
CA LEU A 144 7.83 -6.23 -18.24
C LEU A 144 9.32 -6.33 -18.59
N ASP A 145 10.06 -5.23 -18.49
CA ASP A 145 11.53 -5.20 -18.56
C ASP A 145 12.18 -6.13 -17.50
N TYR A 146 11.53 -6.25 -16.33
CA TYR A 146 11.97 -7.11 -15.24
C TYR A 146 11.29 -8.49 -15.25
N HIS A 147 9.95 -8.51 -15.29
CA HIS A 147 9.14 -9.72 -15.15
C HIS A 147 9.03 -10.54 -16.43
N LYS A 148 9.39 -9.96 -17.59
CA LYS A 148 9.30 -10.54 -18.94
C LYS A 148 7.87 -10.75 -19.44
N THR A 149 6.97 -11.25 -18.60
CA THR A 149 5.56 -11.48 -18.94
C THR A 149 4.61 -10.91 -17.89
N HIS A 150 3.40 -10.56 -18.30
CA HIS A 150 2.37 -10.12 -17.37
C HIS A 150 1.99 -11.24 -16.39
N SER A 151 1.93 -12.49 -16.86
CA SER A 151 1.68 -13.66 -16.00
C SER A 151 2.72 -13.78 -14.86
N ASP A 152 4.01 -13.59 -15.16
CA ASP A 152 5.07 -13.61 -14.15
C ASP A 152 4.94 -12.47 -13.14
N TYR A 153 4.53 -11.29 -13.59
CA TYR A 153 4.26 -10.13 -12.73
C TYR A 153 3.12 -10.41 -11.75
N ILE A 154 2.00 -10.94 -12.23
CA ILE A 154 0.84 -11.35 -11.40
C ILE A 154 1.25 -12.43 -10.41
N LYS A 155 1.89 -13.51 -10.89
CA LYS A 155 2.41 -14.60 -10.04
C LYS A 155 3.32 -14.09 -8.93
N THR A 156 4.18 -13.11 -9.24
CA THR A 156 5.06 -12.50 -8.25
C THR A 156 4.26 -11.78 -7.16
N LYS A 157 3.26 -10.95 -7.51
CA LYS A 157 2.41 -10.30 -6.49
C LYS A 157 1.63 -11.31 -5.66
N ALA A 158 1.13 -12.36 -6.30
CA ALA A 158 0.35 -13.42 -5.64
C ALA A 158 1.14 -14.13 -4.51
N ILE A 159 2.48 -14.10 -4.51
CA ILE A 159 3.31 -14.71 -3.46
C ILE A 159 2.93 -14.24 -2.06
N ILE A 160 2.65 -12.94 -1.84
CA ILE A 160 2.32 -12.45 -0.50
C ILE A 160 0.95 -12.95 -0.02
N PHE A 161 0.00 -13.14 -0.93
CA PHE A 161 -1.34 -13.65 -0.64
C PHE A 161 -1.31 -15.16 -0.42
N LYS A 162 -0.67 -15.90 -1.34
CA LYS A 162 -0.48 -17.36 -1.26
C LYS A 162 0.18 -17.79 0.04
N ASN A 163 1.17 -17.04 0.51
CA ASN A 163 1.91 -17.37 1.74
C ASN A 163 1.29 -16.78 3.01
N LEU A 164 0.27 -15.92 2.90
CA LEU A 164 -0.28 -15.16 4.03
C LEU A 164 -0.74 -16.08 5.18
N TYR A 165 -1.61 -17.04 4.89
CA TYR A 165 -2.21 -17.92 5.90
C TYR A 165 -1.20 -18.88 6.54
N LYS A 166 -0.15 -19.23 5.82
CA LYS A 166 0.95 -20.10 6.30
C LYS A 166 2.03 -19.32 7.03
N GLY A 167 1.99 -17.99 6.99
CA GLY A 167 2.98 -17.12 7.62
C GLY A 167 2.95 -17.19 9.15
N TYR A 168 4.01 -16.66 9.77
CA TYR A 168 4.15 -16.56 11.23
C TYR A 168 2.89 -15.95 11.88
N ARG A 169 2.40 -16.61 12.93
CA ARG A 169 1.19 -16.22 13.67
C ARG A 169 1.57 -15.37 14.88
N LYS A 170 0.92 -14.23 15.00
CA LYS A 170 1.03 -13.33 16.16
C LYS A 170 -0.23 -13.51 17.01
N ALA A 171 -0.07 -13.45 18.33
CA ALA A 171 -1.21 -13.56 19.23
C ALA A 171 -2.23 -12.46 18.92
N ASN A 172 -3.51 -12.83 18.84
CA ASN A 172 -4.62 -11.90 18.59
C ASN A 172 -4.56 -11.12 17.26
N VAL A 173 -3.73 -11.54 16.29
CA VAL A 173 -3.68 -10.93 14.96
C VAL A 173 -4.11 -11.95 13.92
N GLN A 174 -5.23 -11.67 13.25
CA GLN A 174 -5.74 -12.50 12.17
C GLN A 174 -4.99 -12.22 10.86
N LYS A 175 -4.87 -13.25 10.02
CA LYS A 175 -4.37 -13.11 8.65
C LYS A 175 -5.52 -12.71 7.74
N GLN A 176 -5.48 -11.53 7.16
CA GLN A 176 -6.59 -10.98 6.39
C GLN A 176 -6.16 -10.50 5.00
N MET A 177 -7.12 -10.47 4.08
CA MET A 177 -6.92 -9.91 2.74
C MET A 177 -7.88 -8.75 2.52
N VAL A 178 -7.42 -7.73 1.81
CA VAL A 178 -8.24 -6.64 1.27
C VAL A 178 -8.04 -6.64 -0.24
N LEU A 179 -9.09 -6.89 -1.00
CA LEU A 179 -9.03 -7.17 -2.43
C LEU A 179 -9.94 -6.23 -3.21
N ASN A 180 -9.42 -5.70 -4.32
CA ASN A 180 -10.22 -4.96 -5.29
C ASN A 180 -11.04 -5.93 -6.14
N ALA A 181 -12.37 -5.92 -6.01
CA ALA A 181 -13.24 -6.77 -6.82
C ALA A 181 -13.34 -6.31 -8.28
N ASP A 182 -12.97 -5.06 -8.59
CA ASP A 182 -12.90 -4.57 -9.96
C ASP A 182 -11.67 -5.09 -10.72
N ASP A 183 -10.70 -5.66 -10.00
CA ASP A 183 -9.47 -6.16 -10.60
C ASP A 183 -9.73 -7.39 -11.51
N PRO A 184 -9.14 -7.43 -12.73
CA PRO A 184 -9.31 -8.57 -13.64
C PRO A 184 -8.76 -9.89 -13.08
N GLN A 185 -7.80 -9.83 -12.15
CA GLN A 185 -7.21 -11.00 -11.51
C GLN A 185 -7.86 -11.29 -10.14
N PHE A 186 -8.97 -10.64 -9.78
CA PHE A 186 -9.63 -10.77 -8.48
C PHE A 186 -9.81 -12.23 -8.06
N ASP A 187 -10.36 -13.08 -8.94
CA ASP A 187 -10.67 -14.48 -8.63
C ASP A 187 -9.41 -15.25 -8.21
N LEU A 188 -8.29 -15.07 -8.91
CA LEU A 188 -7.00 -15.67 -8.56
C LEU A 188 -6.56 -15.31 -7.15
N PHE A 189 -6.68 -14.04 -6.76
CA PHE A 189 -6.30 -13.59 -5.42
C PHE A 189 -7.30 -14.04 -4.36
N TYR A 190 -8.59 -14.07 -4.71
CA TYR A 190 -9.67 -14.47 -3.83
C TYR A 190 -9.62 -15.96 -3.48
N GLU A 191 -9.03 -16.83 -4.30
CA GLU A 191 -8.87 -18.25 -3.96
C GLU A 191 -7.90 -18.52 -2.80
N PHE A 192 -6.94 -17.62 -2.54
CA PHE A 192 -5.95 -17.85 -1.48
C PHE A 192 -6.58 -17.84 -0.08
N SER A 193 -6.03 -18.63 0.84
CA SER A 193 -6.56 -18.74 2.21
C SER A 193 -6.27 -17.49 3.05
N ALA A 194 -7.23 -17.10 3.88
CA ALA A 194 -7.11 -16.06 4.91
C ALA A 194 -8.12 -16.35 6.03
N ASN A 195 -7.93 -15.79 7.24
CA ASN A 195 -8.96 -15.83 8.28
C ASN A 195 -10.18 -14.99 7.91
N LYS A 196 -9.95 -13.84 7.25
CA LYS A 196 -11.01 -12.95 6.75
C LYS A 196 -10.58 -12.31 5.44
N LYS A 197 -11.53 -12.08 4.54
CA LYS A 197 -11.32 -11.37 3.28
C LYS A 197 -12.31 -10.22 3.25
N TRP A 198 -11.81 -9.04 2.92
CA TRP A 198 -12.61 -7.86 2.65
C TRP A 198 -12.47 -7.51 1.18
N THR A 199 -13.58 -7.15 0.57
CA THR A 199 -13.63 -6.74 -0.82
C THR A 199 -14.04 -5.28 -0.90
N PHE A 200 -13.46 -4.56 -1.86
CA PHE A 200 -13.92 -3.22 -2.21
C PHE A 200 -14.14 -3.10 -3.71
N SER A 201 -15.04 -2.20 -4.11
CA SER A 201 -15.35 -1.98 -5.51
C SER A 201 -16.07 -0.66 -5.75
N ARG A 202 -15.88 -0.11 -6.94
CA ARG A 202 -16.63 1.02 -7.50
C ARG A 202 -17.80 0.59 -8.38
N HIS A 203 -17.77 -0.63 -8.91
CA HIS A 203 -18.68 -1.05 -9.99
C HIS A 203 -19.45 -2.35 -9.69
N LYS A 204 -18.89 -3.21 -8.86
CA LYS A 204 -19.40 -4.53 -8.52
C LYS A 204 -19.89 -4.57 -7.07
N GLN A 205 -20.59 -5.65 -6.74
CA GLN A 205 -20.92 -5.97 -5.35
C GLN A 205 -19.63 -6.31 -4.58
N ALA A 206 -19.43 -5.61 -3.48
CA ALA A 206 -18.31 -5.81 -2.56
C ALA A 206 -18.72 -5.40 -1.13
N ASP A 207 -17.91 -5.74 -0.13
CA ASP A 207 -18.12 -5.35 1.26
C ASP A 207 -18.06 -3.82 1.43
N VAL A 208 -17.15 -3.16 0.73
CA VAL A 208 -16.95 -1.70 0.78
C VAL A 208 -17.17 -1.11 -0.60
N ARG A 209 -18.15 -0.22 -0.74
CA ARG A 209 -18.51 0.38 -2.04
C ARG A 209 -18.89 1.85 -1.94
N SER A 210 -18.82 2.53 -3.07
CA SER A 210 -19.24 3.91 -3.25
C SER A 210 -20.46 4.01 -4.16
N ASP A 211 -21.49 4.74 -3.71
CA ASP A 211 -22.64 5.21 -4.49
C ASP A 211 -22.63 6.75 -4.55
N GLU A 212 -23.48 7.35 -5.41
CA GLU A 212 -23.70 8.81 -5.46
C GLU A 212 -22.40 9.64 -5.50
N ILE A 213 -21.51 9.28 -6.42
CA ILE A 213 -20.15 9.84 -6.48
C ILE A 213 -20.18 11.25 -7.09
N SER A 214 -19.58 12.21 -6.39
CA SER A 214 -19.28 13.55 -6.90
C SER A 214 -17.77 13.78 -6.85
N LEU A 215 -17.18 14.07 -8.01
CA LEU A 215 -15.76 14.35 -8.17
C LEU A 215 -15.61 15.81 -8.55
N THR A 216 -14.84 16.56 -7.77
CA THR A 216 -14.53 17.96 -8.03
C THR A 216 -13.01 18.15 -8.08
N GLY A 217 -12.54 19.30 -8.55
CA GLY A 217 -11.12 19.65 -8.57
C GLY A 217 -10.46 19.82 -7.19
N LYS A 218 -11.21 19.64 -6.09
CA LYS A 218 -10.70 19.76 -4.71
C LYS A 218 -11.12 18.62 -3.78
N ASN A 219 -12.22 17.93 -4.11
CA ASN A 219 -12.86 16.98 -3.19
C ASN A 219 -13.46 15.78 -3.93
N ILE A 220 -13.41 14.62 -3.29
CA ILE A 220 -14.15 13.41 -3.64
C ILE A 220 -15.22 13.19 -2.57
N SER A 221 -16.49 13.25 -2.99
CA SER A 221 -17.64 12.98 -2.13
C SER A 221 -18.41 11.77 -2.65
N PHE A 222 -18.87 10.89 -1.76
CA PHE A 222 -19.68 9.73 -2.13
C PHE A 222 -20.46 9.18 -0.93
N THR A 223 -21.51 8.42 -1.23
CA THR A 223 -22.23 7.62 -0.24
C THR A 223 -21.53 6.27 -0.10
N LEU A 224 -20.87 6.05 1.03
CA LEU A 224 -20.23 4.78 1.37
C LEU A 224 -21.29 3.77 1.82
N LYS A 225 -21.26 2.56 1.24
CA LYS A 225 -21.97 1.39 1.78
C LYS A 225 -20.96 0.38 2.32
N VAL A 226 -21.16 -0.03 3.56
CA VAL A 226 -20.45 -1.14 4.21
C VAL A 226 -21.47 -2.02 4.94
N PRO A 227 -21.11 -3.23 5.45
CA PRO A 227 -22.06 -4.06 6.17
C PRO A 227 -22.73 -3.28 7.30
N ASN A 228 -24.06 -3.24 7.26
CA ASN A 228 -24.94 -2.60 8.24
C ASN A 228 -24.81 -1.07 8.38
N HIS A 229 -24.03 -0.38 7.54
CA HIS A 229 -23.89 1.08 7.62
C HIS A 229 -23.95 1.73 6.23
N THR A 230 -24.49 2.94 6.19
CA THR A 230 -24.45 3.85 5.04
C THR A 230 -24.07 5.23 5.56
N LEU A 231 -23.02 5.82 5.01
CA LEU A 231 -22.47 7.09 5.48
C LEU A 231 -22.06 7.96 4.29
N LYS A 232 -22.15 9.27 4.44
CA LYS A 232 -21.54 10.18 3.48
C LYS A 232 -20.06 10.37 3.81
N ILE A 233 -19.21 10.24 2.81
CA ILE A 233 -17.76 10.45 2.89
C ILE A 233 -17.40 11.65 2.02
N ASP A 234 -16.56 12.51 2.58
CA ASP A 234 -15.94 13.64 1.90
C ASP A 234 -14.44 13.56 2.17
N VAL A 235 -13.62 13.61 1.12
CA VAL A 235 -12.16 13.53 1.22
C VAL A 235 -11.55 14.62 0.34
N PRO A 236 -10.68 15.50 0.86
CA PRO A 236 -10.05 16.60 0.11
C PRO A 236 -8.92 16.08 -0.80
N MET A 237 -9.31 15.23 -1.74
CA MET A 237 -8.46 14.63 -2.74
C MET A 237 -9.09 14.84 -4.11
N VAL A 238 -8.27 14.73 -5.15
CA VAL A 238 -8.71 14.88 -6.54
C VAL A 238 -8.57 13.55 -7.27
N GLY A 239 -9.51 13.27 -8.16
CA GLY A 239 -9.37 12.22 -9.15
C GLY A 239 -10.06 10.90 -8.86
N SER A 240 -10.64 10.32 -9.92
CA SER A 240 -11.43 9.11 -9.84
C SER A 240 -10.64 7.89 -9.34
N HIS A 241 -9.34 7.81 -9.65
CA HIS A 241 -8.49 6.73 -9.16
C HIS A 241 -8.22 6.82 -7.65
N ASN A 242 -8.29 8.02 -7.06
CA ASN A 242 -8.15 8.18 -5.61
C ASN A 242 -9.38 7.65 -4.85
N LEU A 243 -10.55 7.56 -5.49
CA LEU A 243 -11.70 6.87 -4.91
C LEU A 243 -11.36 5.40 -4.60
N GLU A 244 -10.64 4.70 -5.47
CA GLU A 244 -10.21 3.31 -5.21
C GLU A 244 -9.22 3.24 -4.04
N ASN A 245 -8.27 4.17 -3.97
CA ASN A 245 -7.33 4.25 -2.85
C ASN A 245 -8.06 4.50 -1.52
N ILE A 246 -9.07 5.37 -1.52
CA ILE A 246 -9.92 5.67 -0.36
C ILE A 246 -10.71 4.42 0.07
N LEU A 247 -11.40 3.76 -0.86
CA LEU A 247 -12.16 2.53 -0.57
C LEU A 247 -11.25 1.41 -0.05
N THR A 248 -10.05 1.28 -0.61
CA THR A 248 -9.02 0.35 -0.12
C THR A 248 -8.66 0.64 1.34
N ALA A 249 -8.39 1.90 1.66
CA ALA A 249 -8.00 2.31 3.01
C ALA A 249 -9.14 2.14 4.03
N ILE A 250 -10.39 2.41 3.62
CA ILE A 250 -11.59 2.13 4.41
C ILE A 250 -11.70 0.63 4.71
N ALA A 251 -11.56 -0.24 3.71
CA ALA A 251 -11.60 -1.69 3.90
C ALA A 251 -10.50 -2.20 4.86
N VAL A 252 -9.30 -1.62 4.80
CA VAL A 252 -8.22 -1.92 5.75
C VAL A 252 -8.59 -1.46 7.16
N SER A 253 -9.16 -0.27 7.32
CA SER A 253 -9.59 0.24 8.64
C SER A 253 -10.61 -0.68 9.32
N MET A 254 -11.55 -1.22 8.53
CA MET A 254 -12.53 -2.20 9.00
C MET A 254 -11.87 -3.53 9.38
N SER A 255 -10.84 -3.96 8.63
CA SER A 255 -10.10 -5.19 8.94
C SER A 255 -9.38 -5.14 10.30
N VAL A 256 -9.04 -3.95 10.79
CA VAL A 256 -8.43 -3.76 12.12
C VAL A 256 -9.42 -3.16 13.14
N ASN A 257 -10.71 -3.18 12.83
CA ASN A 257 -11.80 -2.75 13.71
C ASN A 257 -11.76 -1.28 14.15
N ILE A 258 -11.27 -0.37 13.31
CA ILE A 258 -11.53 1.07 13.52
C ILE A 258 -13.01 1.33 13.20
N PRO A 259 -13.76 2.02 14.09
CA PRO A 259 -15.15 2.39 13.84
C PRO A 259 -15.29 3.19 12.56
N ILE A 260 -16.28 2.85 11.73
CA ILE A 260 -16.40 3.43 10.39
C ILE A 260 -16.74 4.92 10.44
N GLU A 261 -17.48 5.35 11.44
CA GLU A 261 -17.79 6.76 11.71
C GLU A 261 -16.51 7.56 11.98
N LYS A 262 -15.59 6.99 12.77
CA LYS A 262 -14.29 7.58 13.05
C LYS A 262 -13.40 7.61 11.81
N THR A 263 -13.42 6.56 11.00
CA THR A 263 -12.75 6.55 9.69
C THR A 263 -13.29 7.66 8.78
N ALA A 264 -14.61 7.83 8.70
CA ALA A 264 -15.26 8.87 7.93
C ALA A 264 -14.88 10.28 8.41
N GLU A 265 -14.86 10.50 9.71
CA GLU A 265 -14.44 11.77 10.32
C GLU A 265 -12.97 12.10 10.01
N ASN A 266 -12.07 11.12 10.16
CA ASN A 266 -10.65 11.30 9.88
C ASN A 266 -10.42 11.67 8.40
N LEU A 267 -11.09 10.96 7.48
CA LEU A 267 -10.90 11.18 6.04
C LEU A 267 -11.23 12.60 5.57
N LYS A 268 -12.16 13.30 6.24
CA LYS A 268 -12.46 14.72 5.94
C LYS A 268 -11.27 15.65 6.11
N ASN A 269 -10.35 15.29 7.00
CA ASN A 269 -9.17 16.09 7.35
C ASN A 269 -7.87 15.50 6.81
N PHE A 270 -7.94 14.52 5.90
CA PHE A 270 -6.75 13.93 5.30
C PHE A 270 -5.97 15.01 4.54
N PRO A 271 -4.68 15.27 4.86
CA PRO A 271 -3.94 16.38 4.26
C PRO A 271 -3.52 16.13 2.80
N GLY A 272 -3.88 14.98 2.23
CA GLY A 272 -3.37 14.52 0.94
C GLY A 272 -2.09 13.69 1.09
N ALA A 273 -1.69 13.07 -0.03
CA ALA A 273 -0.42 12.36 -0.13
C ALA A 273 0.59 13.27 -0.85
N PRO A 274 1.71 13.66 -0.22
CA PRO A 274 2.68 14.56 -0.82
C PRO A 274 3.13 14.09 -2.21
N GLY A 275 3.10 15.00 -3.19
CA GLY A 275 3.45 14.75 -4.58
C GLY A 275 2.53 13.79 -5.34
N ARG A 276 1.29 13.53 -4.87
CA ARG A 276 0.31 12.65 -5.55
C ARG A 276 -1.02 13.38 -5.73
N LEU A 277 -1.21 14.01 -6.90
CA LEU A 277 -2.28 14.96 -7.17
C LEU A 277 -2.49 15.95 -6.01
N GLU A 278 -1.38 16.48 -5.49
CA GLU A 278 -1.37 17.36 -4.33
C GLU A 278 -1.80 18.77 -4.77
N PRO A 279 -2.97 19.27 -4.35
CA PRO A 279 -3.38 20.64 -4.63
C PRO A 279 -2.54 21.61 -3.79
N ILE A 280 -2.03 22.67 -4.42
CA ILE A 280 -1.30 23.74 -3.75
C ILE A 280 -2.20 24.97 -3.69
N GLU A 281 -2.54 25.39 -2.48
CA GLU A 281 -3.40 26.54 -2.20
C GLU A 281 -2.59 27.63 -1.48
N SER A 282 -2.21 28.67 -2.23
CA SER A 282 -1.46 29.85 -1.75
C SER A 282 -2.22 31.15 -2.02
N GLY A 283 -3.55 31.08 -2.13
CA GLY A 283 -4.43 32.24 -2.40
C GLY A 283 -4.48 32.67 -3.87
N GLN A 284 -3.98 31.85 -4.80
CA GLN A 284 -3.98 32.16 -6.22
C GLN A 284 -5.34 31.91 -6.91
N ALA A 285 -5.57 32.55 -8.06
CA ALA A 285 -6.81 32.44 -8.84
C ALA A 285 -6.88 31.21 -9.78
N PHE A 286 -5.89 30.31 -9.71
CA PHE A 286 -5.78 29.14 -10.58
C PHE A 286 -5.40 27.89 -9.78
N SER A 287 -5.78 26.72 -10.30
CA SER A 287 -5.40 25.45 -9.66
C SER A 287 -3.93 25.14 -9.91
N VAL A 288 -3.19 24.81 -8.85
CA VAL A 288 -1.83 24.27 -8.92
C VAL A 288 -1.86 22.88 -8.33
N ILE A 289 -1.35 21.89 -9.07
CA ILE A 289 -1.33 20.49 -8.64
C ILE A 289 0.07 19.93 -8.87
N VAL A 290 0.64 19.33 -7.83
CA VAL A 290 1.92 18.62 -7.88
C VAL A 290 1.67 17.12 -7.97
N ASP A 291 2.25 16.47 -8.98
CA ASP A 291 2.13 15.02 -9.15
C ASP A 291 3.42 14.39 -9.66
N HIS A 292 3.84 13.30 -9.00
CA HIS A 292 5.07 12.56 -9.28
C HIS A 292 4.91 11.55 -10.45
N THR A 293 3.89 11.69 -11.29
CA THR A 293 3.72 10.79 -12.44
C THR A 293 4.77 11.07 -13.52
N TYR A 294 5.69 10.13 -13.71
CA TYR A 294 6.77 10.21 -14.70
C TYR A 294 6.65 9.18 -15.84
N LYS A 295 5.74 8.19 -15.72
CA LYS A 295 5.53 7.17 -16.75
C LYS A 295 4.46 7.64 -17.74
N PRO A 296 4.68 7.52 -19.07
CA PRO A 296 3.68 7.92 -20.07
C PRO A 296 2.29 7.28 -19.85
N SER A 297 2.26 5.99 -19.49
CA SER A 297 1.01 5.26 -19.24
C SER A 297 0.22 5.75 -18.03
N ALA A 298 0.87 6.41 -17.07
CA ALA A 298 0.21 6.99 -15.90
C ALA A 298 -0.15 8.47 -16.11
N LEU A 299 0.50 9.15 -17.06
CA LEU A 299 0.31 10.59 -17.29
C LEU A 299 -1.06 10.89 -17.94
N ALA A 300 -1.48 10.09 -18.93
CA ALA A 300 -2.76 10.34 -19.61
C ALA A 300 -3.97 10.28 -18.65
N PRO A 301 -4.13 9.25 -17.77
CA PRO A 301 -5.19 9.23 -16.77
C PRO A 301 -5.17 10.42 -15.80
N VAL A 302 -3.97 10.89 -15.42
CA VAL A 302 -3.81 12.09 -14.59
C VAL A 302 -4.32 13.32 -15.34
N LEU A 303 -3.88 13.55 -16.58
CA LEU A 303 -4.32 14.70 -17.38
C LEU A 303 -5.83 14.68 -17.66
N GLU A 304 -6.41 13.52 -17.95
CA GLU A 304 -7.86 13.38 -18.15
C GLU A 304 -8.66 13.71 -16.88
N THR A 305 -8.10 13.36 -15.72
CA THR A 305 -8.68 13.71 -14.43
C THR A 305 -8.67 15.22 -14.22
N LEU A 306 -7.58 15.90 -14.56
CA LEU A 306 -7.39 17.34 -14.31
C LEU A 306 -8.11 18.25 -15.32
N LYS A 307 -8.58 17.70 -16.45
CA LYS A 307 -9.36 18.45 -17.45
C LYS A 307 -10.82 18.69 -17.03
N LYS A 308 -11.31 18.00 -16.00
CA LYS A 308 -12.69 18.07 -15.51
C LYS A 308 -12.79 19.01 -14.32
#